data_AF-A0A800N985-F1
#
_entry.id   AF-A0A800N985-F1
#
_cell.length_a   1.000
_cell.length_b   1.000
_cell.length_c   1.000
_cell.angle_alpha   90.00
_cell.angle_beta   90.00
_cell.angle_gamma   90.00
#
_symmetry.space_group_name_H-M   'P 1'
#
loop_
_entity.id
_entity.type
_entity.pdbx_description
1 polymer ?
#
loop_
_entity_poly.entity_id
_entity_poly.type
_entity_poly.pdbx_seq_one_letter_code
_entity_poly.pdbx_strand_id
1 'polypeptide(L)' 'MLNLQITNINIRYAEGQLESVQVHFNGHDEKRTVNVNGYIPFTAEEYAGNESVTALTGLVRTHIADRLLQTSEAV' A
#
# COMPACT_ATOMS: atom_id res chain seq x y z
N MET A 1 -5.36 -7.40 15.28
CA MET A 1 -4.90 -6.25 14.46
C MET A 1 -4.15 -6.77 13.23
N LEU A 2 -4.21 -6.07 12.08
CA LEU A 2 -3.46 -6.46 10.88
C LEU A 2 -2.05 -5.84 10.94
N ASN A 3 -1.04 -6.70 11.03
CA ASN A 3 0.36 -6.32 10.94
C ASN A 3 0.75 -6.20 9.47
N LEU A 4 1.22 -5.04 9.06
CA LEU A 4 1.65 -4.75 7.69
C LEU A 4 3.13 -4.40 7.71
N GLN A 5 3.85 -4.93 6.73
CA GLN A 5 5.25 -4.64 6.48
C GLN A 5 5.41 -4.30 5.00
N ILE A 6 6.02 -3.15 4.73
CA ILE A 6 6.46 -2.79 3.38
C ILE A 6 7.69 -3.63 3.07
N THR A 7 7.65 -4.36 1.96
CA THR A 7 8.73 -5.26 1.54
C THR A 7 9.61 -4.63 0.47
N ASN A 8 9.03 -3.79 -0.39
CA ASN A 8 9.76 -3.09 -1.44
C ASN A 8 9.02 -1.82 -1.88
N ILE A 9 9.77 -0.82 -2.33
CA ILE A 9 9.21 0.40 -2.94
C ILE A 9 9.90 0.56 -4.29
N ASN A 10 9.15 0.37 -5.37
CA ASN A 10 9.63 0.62 -6.72
C ASN A 10 9.21 2.02 -7.13
N ILE A 11 10.18 2.90 -7.40
CA ILE A 11 9.94 4.24 -7.91
C ILE A 11 10.44 4.29 -9.34
N ARG A 12 9.56 4.69 -10.26
CA ARG A 12 9.92 4.91 -11.67
C ARG A 12 9.99 6.41 -11.93
N TYR A 13 11.09 6.82 -12.53
CA TYR A 13 11.28 8.17 -13.06
C TYR A 13 11.31 8.12 -14.58
N ALA A 14 10.59 9.03 -15.23
CA ALA A 14 10.62 9.27 -16.67
C ALA A 14 10.86 10.76 -16.92
N GLU A 15 11.77 11.08 -17.84
CA GLU A 15 12.13 12.47 -18.21
C GLU A 15 12.52 13.36 -17.00
N GLY A 16 13.10 12.75 -15.95
CA GLY A 16 13.48 13.46 -14.72
C GLY A 16 12.33 13.73 -13.75
N GLN A 17 11.11 13.30 -14.07
CA GLN A 17 9.94 13.39 -13.22
C GLN A 17 9.56 12.02 -12.65
N LEU A 18 8.98 12.00 -11.45
CA LEU A 18 8.46 10.79 -10.85
C LEU A 18 7.19 10.38 -11.62
N GLU A 19 7.24 9.22 -12.26
CA GLU A 19 6.16 8.70 -13.12
C GLU A 19 5.18 7.82 -12.32
N SER A 20 5.72 6.91 -11.51
CA SER A 20 4.89 6.01 -10.69
C SER A 20 5.66 5.50 -9.48
N VAL A 21 4.94 5.28 -8.38
CA VAL A 21 5.46 4.53 -7.22
C VAL A 21 4.63 3.27 -7.03
N GLN A 22 5.29 2.14 -6.79
CA GLN A 22 4.62 0.89 -6.42
C GLN A 22 5.16 0.43 -5.08
N VAL A 23 4.30 0.44 -4.07
CA VAL A 23 4.66 0.00 -2.72
C VAL A 23 4.18 -1.43 -2.55
N HIS A 24 5.13 -2.35 -2.43
CA HIS A 24 4.86 -3.75 -2.16
C HIS A 24 4.77 -3.97 -0.65
N PHE A 25 3.80 -4.79 -0.25
CA PHE A 25 3.55 -5.08 1.15
C PHE A 25 3.22 -6.55 1.35
N ASN A 26 3.51 -7.03 2.54
CA ASN A 26 2.92 -8.23 3.10
C ASN A 26 2.30 -7.89 4.45
N GLY A 27 1.27 -8.63 4.83
CA GLY A 27 0.65 -8.45 6.12
C GLY A 27 -0.09 -9.69 6.57
N HIS A 28 -0.26 -9.79 7.88
CA HIS A 28 -0.98 -10.89 8.50
C HIS A 28 -1.68 -10.41 9.76
N ASP A 29 -2.78 -11.06 10.13
CA ASP A 29 -3.37 -10.84 11.45
C ASP A 29 -2.47 -11.43 12.55
N GLU A 30 -2.70 -11.06 13.80
CA GLU A 30 -1.89 -11.54 14.93
C GLU A 30 -1.83 -13.06 15.03
N LYS A 31 -2.90 -13.77 14.67
CA LYS A 31 -2.96 -15.23 14.72
C LYS A 31 -2.46 -15.90 13.44
N ARG A 32 -2.06 -15.11 12.43
CA ARG A 32 -1.60 -15.58 11.10
C ARG A 32 -2.61 -16.46 10.38
N THR A 33 -3.89 -16.31 10.67
CA THR A 33 -4.99 -17.00 9.98
C THR A 33 -5.40 -16.29 8.70
N VAL A 34 -5.17 -14.97 8.62
CA VAL A 34 -5.42 -14.14 7.45
C VAL A 34 -4.10 -13.54 6.97
N ASN A 35 -3.82 -13.69 5.69
CA ASN A 35 -2.62 -13.16 5.03
C ASN A 35 -3.05 -12.24 3.88
N VAL A 36 -2.40 -11.08 3.78
CA VAL A 36 -2.57 -10.13 2.68
C VAL A 36 -1.22 -9.84 2.05
N ASN A 37 -1.15 -9.90 0.73
CA ASN A 37 0.08 -9.63 -0.01
C ASN A 37 -0.30 -8.89 -1.28
N GLY A 38 0.52 -7.93 -1.70
CA GLY A 38 0.28 -7.22 -2.94
C GLY A 38 1.15 -6.00 -3.11
N TYR A 39 0.73 -5.14 -4.01
CA TYR A 39 1.29 -3.82 -4.19
C TYR A 39 0.17 -2.80 -4.39
N ILE A 40 0.45 -1.56 -4.00
CA ILE A 40 -0.43 -0.42 -4.27
C ILE A 40 0.35 0.57 -5.13
N PRO A 41 -0.15 0.88 -6.34
CA PRO A 41 0.39 1.99 -7.12
C PRO A 41 -0.05 3.31 -6.47
N PHE A 42 0.90 4.21 -6.30
CA PHE A 42 0.68 5.59 -5.87
C PHE A 42 1.16 6.53 -6.99
N THR A 43 0.44 7.64 -7.13
CA THR A 43 0.86 8.76 -7.95
C THR A 43 2.05 9.50 -7.32
N ALA A 44 2.73 10.34 -8.10
CA ALA A 44 3.80 11.20 -7.60
C ALA A 44 3.34 12.09 -6.44
N GLU A 45 2.11 12.60 -6.52
CA GLU A 45 1.50 13.51 -5.55
C GLU A 45 1.17 12.81 -4.23
N GLU A 46 0.64 11.58 -4.30
CA GLU A 46 0.32 10.79 -3.10
C GLU A 46 1.57 10.33 -2.35
N TYR A 47 2.65 10.07 -3.11
CA TYR A 47 3.94 9.70 -2.54
C TYR A 47 4.67 10.92 -1.93
N ALA A 48 4.59 12.08 -2.58
CA ALA A 48 5.24 13.30 -2.11
C ALA A 48 4.71 13.74 -0.73
N GLY A 49 5.60 13.88 0.25
CA GLY A 49 5.25 14.15 1.65
C GLY A 49 4.88 12.92 2.48
N ASN A 50 4.75 11.75 1.87
CA ASN A 50 4.49 10.47 2.53
C ASN A 50 5.62 9.46 2.31
N GLU A 51 6.84 9.90 2.00
CA GLU A 51 7.94 9.04 1.59
C GLU A 51 8.43 8.10 2.70
N SER A 52 8.10 8.40 3.96
CA SER A 52 8.49 7.55 5.08
C SER A 52 7.73 6.22 5.07
N VAL A 53 8.43 5.14 5.44
CA VAL A 53 7.84 3.79 5.54
C VAL A 53 6.59 3.78 6.44
N THR A 54 6.59 4.56 7.53
CA THR A 54 5.44 4.67 8.44
C THR A 54 4.23 5.31 7.75
N ALA A 55 4.43 6.40 7.01
CA ALA A 55 3.36 7.08 6.27
C ALA A 55 2.79 6.18 5.18
N LEU A 56 3.66 5.55 4.37
CA LEU A 56 3.25 4.58 3.35
C LEU A 56 2.50 3.39 3.96
N THR A 57 2.92 2.90 5.12
CA THR A 57 2.23 1.79 5.80
C THR A 57 0.81 2.20 6.22
N GLY A 58 0.64 3.45 6.66
CA GLY A 58 -0.66 4.04 6.94
C GLY A 58 -1.55 4.09 5.70
N LEU A 59 -1.02 4.64 4.59
CA LEU A 59 -1.75 4.73 3.31
C LEU A 59 -2.14 3.34 2.79
N VAL A 60 -1.20 2.39 2.80
CA VAL A 60 -1.45 1.01 2.36
C VAL A 60 -2.55 0.37 3.19
N ARG A 61 -2.55 0.55 4.52
CA ARG A 61 -3.61 0.04 5.39
C ARG A 61 -4.98 0.61 5.03
N THR A 62 -5.07 1.93 4.82
CA THR A 62 -6.31 2.60 4.43
C THR A 62 -6.84 2.07 3.10
N HIS A 63 -5.99 1.98 2.07
CA HIS A 63 -6.39 1.44 0.78
C HIS A 63 -6.84 -0.04 0.85
N ILE A 64 -6.18 -0.86 1.66
CA ILE A 64 -6.59 -2.25 1.86
C ILE A 64 -7.97 -2.29 2.52
N ALA A 65 -8.19 -1.49 3.56
CA ALA A 65 -9.48 -1.42 4.24
C ALA A 65 -10.58 -0.98 3.28
N ASP A 66 -10.35 0.07 2.48
CA ASP A 66 -11.31 0.57 1.50
C ASP A 66 -11.67 -0.48 0.46
N ARG A 67 -10.68 -1.19 -0.11
CA ARG A 67 -10.94 -2.25 -1.11
C ARG A 67 -11.73 -3.43 -0.53
N LEU A 68 -11.42 -3.84 0.69
CA LEU A 68 -12.11 -4.94 1.36
C LEU A 68 -13.54 -4.55 1.75
N LEU A 69 -13.76 -3.31 2.17
CA LEU A 69 -15.08 -2.79 2.52
C LEU A 69 -15.95 -2.53 1.27
N GLN A 70 -15.38 -2.00 0.18
CA GLN A 70 -16.09 -1.77 -1.08
C GLN A 70 -16.55 -3.06 -1.76
N THR A 71 -15.86 -4.19 -1.54
CA THR A 71 -16.28 -5.49 -2.08
C THR A 71 -17.59 -5.99 -1.44
N SER A 72 -18.02 -5.42 -0.31
CA SER A 72 -19.22 -5.85 0.41
C SER A 72 -20.55 -5.32 -0.14
N GLU A 73 -20.56 -4.40 -1.11
CA GLU A 73 -21.79 -3.80 -1.66
C GLU A 73 -22.29 -4.44 -2.98
N ALA A 74 -21.67 -5.54 -3.42
CA ALA A 74 -22.11 -6.29 -4.60
C ALA A 74 -22.77 -7.63 -4.21
N VAL A 75 -23.95 -7.57 -3.59
CA VAL A 75 -24.88 -8.72 -3.45
C VAL A 75 -26.33 -8.25 -3.57
#